data_AF-A0A1G2MJL7-F1
#
_entry.id   AF-A0A1G2MJL7-F1
#
_cell.length_a   1.000
_cell.length_b   1.000
_cell.length_c   1.000
_cell.angle_alpha   90.00
_cell.angle_beta   90.00
_cell.angle_gamma   90.00
#
_symmetry.space_group_name_H-M   'P 1'
#
loop_
_entity.id
_entity.type
_entity.pdbx_description
1 polymer ?
#
loop_
_entity_poly.entity_id
_entity_poly.type
_entity_poly.pdbx_seq_one_letter_code
_entity_poly.pdbx_strand_id
1 'polypeptide(L)'
;MNTFTECFKTILTGEKDESRKAARQVRKLLYSSSHDRSKYDDIRPLINTAPVEYAKIIEDWRQENFVMTVSVLYFLHHRESEPDFLFPWLFDLLQHDNGYIRHAAVRMFDNELGPLTYHIRCPGKESSFNKLRTDQADRILFELYSNLQDLINDLSKPSYNRYKLIASLPSGPFKSV
;
A
#
# COMPACT_ATOMS: atom_id res chain seq x y z
N MET A 1 12.78 19.89 -15.28
CA MET A 1 12.64 18.43 -15.07
C MET A 1 11.94 18.28 -13.75
N ASN A 2 10.74 17.70 -13.70
CA ASN A 2 9.92 17.78 -12.50
C ASN A 2 10.49 16.89 -11.39
N THR A 3 10.48 17.37 -10.15
CA THR A 3 10.85 16.57 -8.97
C THR A 3 9.70 15.66 -8.53
N PHE A 4 9.97 14.69 -7.66
CA PHE A 4 8.90 13.89 -7.06
C PHE A 4 7.92 14.76 -6.28
N THR A 5 8.44 15.72 -5.49
CA THR A 5 7.64 16.69 -4.72
C THR A 5 6.72 17.52 -5.62
N GLU A 6 7.22 18.02 -6.74
CA GLU A 6 6.41 18.73 -7.72
C GLU A 6 5.32 17.83 -8.31
N CYS A 7 5.64 16.58 -8.64
CA CYS A 7 4.65 15.64 -9.15
C CYS A 7 3.56 15.35 -8.10
N PHE A 8 3.91 15.14 -6.83
CA PHE A 8 2.93 14.96 -5.75
C PHE A 8 2.05 16.19 -5.56
N LYS A 9 2.64 17.39 -5.60
CA LYS A 9 1.87 18.63 -5.57
C LYS A 9 0.87 18.69 -6.73
N THR A 10 1.30 18.42 -7.97
CA THR A 10 0.40 18.38 -9.13
C THR A 10 -0.66 17.28 -9.00
N ILE A 11 -0.35 16.12 -8.43
CA ILE A 11 -1.34 15.07 -8.19
C ILE A 11 -2.44 15.57 -7.25
N LEU A 12 -2.06 16.26 -6.17
CA LEU A 12 -2.96 16.70 -5.11
C LEU A 12 -3.78 17.95 -5.47
N THR A 13 -3.23 18.87 -6.25
CA THR A 13 -3.87 20.18 -6.52
C THR A 13 -4.19 20.43 -7.98
N GLY A 14 -3.65 19.64 -8.91
CA GLY A 14 -3.81 19.84 -10.34
C GLY A 14 -5.16 19.32 -10.87
N GLU A 15 -5.47 19.73 -12.09
CA GLU A 15 -6.61 19.23 -12.85
C GLU A 15 -6.43 17.75 -13.21
N LYS A 16 -7.54 17.07 -13.55
CA LYS A 16 -7.57 15.61 -13.79
C LYS A 16 -6.47 15.10 -14.71
N ASP A 17 -6.27 15.76 -15.84
CA ASP A 17 -5.25 15.35 -16.82
C ASP A 17 -3.83 15.63 -16.37
N GLU A 18 -3.61 16.71 -15.63
CA GLU A 18 -2.30 17.06 -15.09
C GLU A 18 -1.91 16.11 -13.97
N SER A 19 -2.83 15.83 -13.05
CA SER A 19 -2.68 14.84 -11.98
C SER A 19 -2.34 13.46 -12.55
N ARG A 20 -3.06 13.02 -13.60
CA ARG A 20 -2.78 11.75 -14.29
C ARG A 20 -1.39 11.74 -14.94
N LYS A 21 -0.99 12.85 -15.59
CA LYS A 21 0.35 12.98 -16.19
C LYS A 21 1.44 12.96 -15.12
N ALA A 22 1.22 13.64 -14.00
CA ALA A 22 2.14 13.66 -12.87
C ALA A 22 2.31 12.27 -12.24
N ALA A 23 1.22 11.51 -12.03
CA ALA A 23 1.28 10.12 -11.57
C ALA A 23 2.12 9.22 -12.49
N ARG A 24 1.98 9.38 -13.81
CA ARG A 24 2.83 8.66 -14.78
C ARG A 24 4.29 9.12 -14.74
N GLN A 25 4.51 10.41 -14.51
CA GLN A 25 5.85 10.99 -14.42
C GLN A 25 6.62 10.46 -13.20
N VAL A 26 5.95 10.25 -12.06
CA VAL A 26 6.56 9.64 -10.87
C VAL A 26 7.19 8.27 -11.20
N ARG A 27 6.48 7.43 -11.95
CA ARG A 27 7.03 6.13 -12.39
C ARG A 27 8.28 6.30 -13.26
N LYS A 28 8.24 7.25 -14.20
CA LYS A 28 9.40 7.54 -15.06
C LYS A 28 10.60 8.03 -14.24
N LEU A 29 10.35 8.92 -13.28
CA LEU A 29 11.39 9.43 -12.38
C LEU A 29 12.04 8.27 -11.62
N LEU A 30 11.25 7.39 -11.01
CA LEU A 30 11.73 6.21 -10.28
C LEU A 30 12.66 5.33 -11.13
N TYR A 31 12.28 5.01 -12.37
CA TYR A 31 13.13 4.21 -13.26
C TYR A 31 14.43 4.93 -13.65
N SER A 32 14.39 6.26 -13.80
CA SER A 32 15.56 7.07 -14.14
C SER A 32 16.49 7.37 -12.95
N SER A 33 15.98 7.28 -11.71
CA SER A 33 16.70 7.59 -10.47
C SER A 33 17.32 6.38 -9.79
N SER A 34 17.41 5.23 -10.47
CA SER A 34 17.85 3.94 -9.92
C SER A 34 19.25 3.93 -9.27
N HIS A 35 20.07 4.96 -9.49
CA HIS A 35 21.45 5.05 -8.98
C HIS A 35 21.68 6.14 -7.92
N ASP A 36 20.67 6.96 -7.60
CA ASP A 36 20.84 8.12 -6.71
C ASP A 36 19.87 8.07 -5.53
N ARG A 37 20.33 7.49 -4.41
CA ARG A 37 19.54 7.33 -3.19
C ARG A 37 19.14 8.67 -2.55
N SER A 38 19.91 9.74 -2.78
CA SER A 38 19.66 11.06 -2.17
C SER A 38 18.32 11.67 -2.59
N LYS A 39 17.79 11.28 -3.76
CA LYS A 39 16.50 11.75 -4.28
C LYS A 39 15.29 11.21 -3.54
N TYR A 40 15.46 10.19 -2.70
CA TYR A 40 14.36 9.56 -1.97
C TYR A 40 14.13 10.15 -0.57
N ASP A 41 15.13 10.83 -0.01
CA ASP A 41 15.04 11.41 1.33
C ASP A 41 13.91 12.46 1.42
N ASP A 42 13.76 13.28 0.38
CA ASP A 42 12.71 14.30 0.29
C ASP A 42 11.29 13.72 0.14
N ILE A 43 11.17 12.46 -0.30
CA ILE A 43 9.89 11.81 -0.62
C ILE A 43 9.37 10.99 0.56
N ARG A 44 10.29 10.45 1.37
CA ARG A 44 9.94 9.60 2.50
C ARG A 44 8.88 10.24 3.43
N PRO A 45 8.94 11.54 3.78
CA PRO A 45 7.87 12.19 4.54
C PRO A 45 6.49 12.08 3.87
N LEU A 46 6.42 12.19 2.53
CA LEU A 46 5.16 12.11 1.78
C LEU A 46 4.52 10.72 1.84
N ILE A 47 5.35 9.66 1.93
CA ILE A 47 4.84 8.30 2.07
C ILE A 47 4.30 8.07 3.48
N ASN A 48 5.00 8.55 4.50
CA ASN A 48 4.58 8.41 5.89
C ASN A 48 3.29 9.20 6.18
N THR A 49 3.08 10.35 5.53
CA THR A 49 1.85 11.14 5.68
C THR A 49 0.75 10.78 4.67
N ALA A 50 0.97 9.77 3.83
CA ALA A 50 0.03 9.40 2.77
C ALA A 50 -1.40 9.10 3.26
N PRO A 51 -1.64 8.41 4.39
CA PRO A 51 -2.99 8.22 4.91
C PRO A 51 -3.71 9.55 5.21
N VAL A 52 -2.98 10.50 5.81
CA VAL A 52 -3.51 11.82 6.20
C VAL A 52 -3.83 12.65 4.96
N GLU A 53 -2.97 12.61 3.94
CA GLU A 53 -3.23 13.32 2.68
C GLU A 53 -4.38 12.66 1.90
N TYR A 54 -4.43 11.33 1.86
CA TYR A 54 -5.51 10.59 1.19
C TYR A 54 -6.89 10.97 1.72
N ALA A 55 -7.03 11.07 3.05
CA ALA A 55 -8.29 11.43 3.71
C ALA A 55 -8.82 12.84 3.32
N LYS A 56 -7.96 13.73 2.80
CA LYS A 56 -8.36 15.08 2.35
C LYS A 56 -8.85 15.10 0.90
N ILE A 57 -8.62 14.03 0.14
CA ILE A 57 -8.96 13.98 -1.28
C ILE A 57 -10.42 13.58 -1.43
N ILE A 58 -11.21 14.44 -2.08
CA ILE A 58 -12.65 14.23 -2.28
C ILE A 58 -12.90 13.55 -3.63
N GLU A 59 -12.09 13.83 -4.64
CA GLU A 59 -12.31 13.36 -6.00
C GLU A 59 -11.77 11.95 -6.21
N ASP A 60 -12.64 10.99 -6.57
CA ASP A 60 -12.31 9.59 -6.81
C ASP A 60 -11.12 9.38 -7.78
N TRP A 61 -11.10 10.17 -8.87
CA TRP A 61 -10.03 10.07 -9.86
C TRP A 61 -8.68 10.55 -9.30
N ARG A 62 -8.70 11.47 -8.33
CA ARG A 62 -7.50 12.00 -7.68
C ARG A 62 -7.02 11.01 -6.62
N GLN A 63 -7.94 10.41 -5.87
CA GLN A 63 -7.66 9.30 -4.97
C GLN A 63 -6.97 8.15 -5.70
N GLU A 64 -7.49 7.75 -6.87
CA GLU A 64 -6.88 6.70 -7.69
C GLU A 64 -5.44 7.07 -8.10
N ASN A 65 -5.26 8.26 -8.68
CA ASN A 65 -3.92 8.73 -9.09
C ASN A 65 -2.95 8.79 -7.92
N PHE A 66 -3.40 9.27 -6.75
CA PHE A 66 -2.59 9.37 -5.55
C PHE A 66 -2.15 8.00 -5.04
N VAL A 67 -3.09 7.08 -4.79
CA VAL A 67 -2.78 5.74 -4.27
C VAL A 67 -1.95 4.93 -5.26
N MET A 68 -2.24 5.02 -6.56
CA MET A 68 -1.43 4.37 -7.60
C MET A 68 -0.01 4.93 -7.68
N THR A 69 0.22 6.17 -7.25
CA THR A 69 1.53 6.79 -7.16
C THR A 69 2.26 6.34 -5.89
N VAL A 70 1.60 6.44 -4.73
CA VAL A 70 2.15 6.01 -3.43
C VAL A 70 2.56 4.55 -3.48
N SER A 71 1.71 3.66 -4.04
CA SER A 71 2.02 2.21 -4.09
C SER A 71 3.30 1.86 -4.83
N VAL A 72 3.77 2.68 -5.77
CA VAL A 72 5.03 2.46 -6.51
C VAL A 72 6.25 2.93 -5.71
N LEU A 73 6.05 3.87 -4.79
CA LEU A 73 7.09 4.42 -3.93
C LEU A 73 7.03 3.87 -2.50
N TYR A 74 6.09 2.96 -2.22
CA TYR A 74 5.81 2.47 -0.88
C TYR A 74 6.97 1.72 -0.24
N PHE A 75 7.91 1.19 -1.04
CA PHE A 75 9.15 0.60 -0.54
C PHE A 75 10.04 1.61 0.22
N LEU A 76 9.81 2.92 0.07
CA LEU A 76 10.49 3.99 0.81
C LEU A 76 9.94 4.17 2.23
N HIS A 77 8.80 3.57 2.54
CA HIS A 77 8.25 3.54 3.88
C HIS A 77 9.22 2.82 4.82
N HIS A 78 9.82 3.58 5.73
CA HIS A 78 10.93 3.08 6.55
C HIS A 78 10.43 2.49 7.86
N ARG A 79 10.63 1.19 8.01
CA ARG A 79 10.12 0.37 9.12
C ARG A 79 11.20 -0.14 10.05
N GLU A 80 12.46 0.13 9.73
CA GLU A 80 13.61 -0.48 10.42
C GLU A 80 13.88 0.15 11.79
N SER A 81 13.43 1.38 12.04
CA SER A 81 13.58 2.07 13.33
C SER A 81 12.32 2.07 14.19
N GLU A 82 11.13 2.08 13.57
CA GLU A 82 9.84 2.12 14.26
C GLU A 82 8.83 1.25 13.48
N PRO A 83 8.11 0.33 14.15
CA PRO A 83 7.12 -0.53 13.51
C PRO A 83 5.81 0.24 13.26
N ASP A 84 5.85 1.26 12.41
CA ASP A 84 4.68 2.04 12.02
C ASP A 84 4.00 1.39 10.80
N PHE A 85 3.48 0.17 10.95
CA PHE A 85 2.79 -0.52 9.86
C PHE A 85 1.50 0.21 9.50
N LEU A 86 1.36 0.67 8.26
CA LEU A 86 0.14 1.36 7.79
C LEU A 86 -1.03 0.39 7.51
N PHE A 87 -1.06 -0.77 8.17
CA PHE A 87 -2.10 -1.79 7.94
C PHE A 87 -3.54 -1.24 8.02
N PRO A 88 -3.92 -0.39 9.01
CA PRO A 88 -5.27 0.17 9.04
C PRO A 88 -5.65 0.87 7.73
N TRP A 89 -4.78 1.75 7.23
CA TRP A 89 -5.00 2.43 5.96
C TRP A 89 -5.03 1.46 4.78
N LEU A 90 -4.17 0.44 4.77
CA LEU A 90 -4.17 -0.56 3.70
C LEU A 90 -5.46 -1.39 3.68
N PHE A 91 -6.02 -1.74 4.86
CA PHE A 91 -7.32 -2.40 4.98
C PHE A 91 -8.47 -1.51 4.50
N ASP A 92 -8.42 -0.20 4.78
CA ASP A 92 -9.40 0.75 4.25
C ASP A 92 -9.35 0.79 2.71
N LEU A 93 -8.14 0.85 2.13
CA LEU A 93 -7.97 0.86 0.68
C LEU A 93 -8.41 -0.45 0.00
N LEU A 94 -8.27 -1.60 0.68
CA LEU A 94 -8.76 -2.89 0.18
C LEU A 94 -10.28 -2.95 0.05
N GLN A 95 -11.00 -2.16 0.84
CA GLN A 95 -12.47 -2.11 0.82
C GLN A 95 -13.01 -1.08 -0.19
N HIS A 96 -12.14 -0.32 -0.84
CA HIS A 96 -12.53 0.73 -1.77
C HIS A 96 -13.25 0.19 -3.01
N ASP A 97 -14.27 0.89 -3.53
CA ASP A 97 -15.06 0.47 -4.70
C ASP A 97 -14.23 0.40 -6.00
N ASN A 98 -13.28 1.31 -6.16
CA ASN A 98 -12.32 1.33 -7.27
C ASN A 98 -11.30 0.17 -7.18
N GLY A 99 -11.34 -0.74 -8.17
CA GLY A 99 -10.44 -1.90 -8.24
C GLY A 99 -8.96 -1.56 -8.42
N TYR A 100 -8.61 -0.41 -9.01
CA TYR A 100 -7.22 0.03 -9.11
C TYR A 100 -6.63 0.40 -7.75
N ILE A 101 -7.43 1.03 -6.89
CA ILE A 101 -7.04 1.34 -5.50
C ILE A 101 -6.84 0.05 -4.71
N ARG A 102 -7.78 -0.91 -4.81
CA ARG A 102 -7.62 -2.23 -4.17
C ARG A 102 -6.34 -2.94 -4.64
N HIS A 103 -6.08 -2.94 -5.94
CA HIS A 103 -4.87 -3.55 -6.49
C HIS A 103 -3.59 -2.86 -6.00
N ALA A 104 -3.60 -1.52 -5.89
CA ALA A 104 -2.49 -0.77 -5.31
C ALA A 104 -2.26 -1.12 -3.83
N ALA A 105 -3.33 -1.30 -3.06
CA ALA A 105 -3.25 -1.72 -1.65
C ALA A 105 -2.59 -3.10 -1.51
N VAL A 106 -2.96 -4.09 -2.34
CA VAL A 106 -2.34 -5.43 -2.34
C VAL A 106 -0.82 -5.34 -2.54
N ARG A 107 -0.34 -4.51 -3.48
CA ARG A 107 1.10 -4.33 -3.69
C ARG A 107 1.80 -3.67 -2.49
N MET A 108 1.11 -2.79 -1.77
CA MET A 108 1.65 -2.17 -0.56
C MET A 108 1.70 -3.18 0.60
N PHE A 109 0.70 -4.06 0.71
CA PHE A 109 0.73 -5.21 1.63
C PHE A 109 1.93 -6.11 1.37
N ASP A 110 2.25 -6.44 0.11
CA ASP A 110 3.42 -7.27 -0.20
C ASP A 110 4.72 -6.68 0.37
N ASN A 111 4.85 -5.35 0.32
CA ASN A 111 5.97 -4.68 0.93
C ASN A 111 5.94 -4.85 2.46
N GLU A 112 4.80 -4.63 3.14
CA GLU A 112 4.64 -4.78 4.61
C GLU A 112 4.89 -6.21 5.10
N LEU A 113 4.46 -7.21 4.33
CA LEU A 113 4.53 -8.62 4.72
C LEU A 113 5.95 -9.18 4.64
N GLY A 114 6.78 -8.69 3.72
CA GLY A 114 8.15 -9.18 3.52
C GLY A 114 8.93 -9.35 4.83
N PRO A 115 9.06 -8.29 5.66
CA PRO A 115 9.70 -8.38 6.96
C PRO A 115 9.10 -9.42 7.92
N LEU A 116 7.77 -9.51 7.97
CA LEU A 116 7.04 -10.41 8.84
C LEU A 116 7.18 -11.89 8.42
N THR A 117 7.37 -12.16 7.12
CA THR A 117 7.54 -13.54 6.63
C THR A 117 8.75 -14.25 7.22
N TYR A 118 9.81 -13.51 7.60
CA TYR A 118 10.96 -14.10 8.28
C TYR A 118 10.57 -14.63 9.66
N HIS A 119 9.82 -13.85 10.44
CA HIS A 119 9.36 -14.25 11.78
C HIS A 119 8.46 -15.49 11.74
N ILE A 120 7.62 -15.61 10.71
CA ILE A 120 6.79 -16.81 10.47
C ILE A 120 7.65 -18.04 10.16
N ARG A 121 8.67 -17.89 9.29
CA ARG A 121 9.49 -19.01 8.81
C ARG A 121 10.57 -19.46 9.80
N CYS A 122 11.09 -18.52 10.58
CA CYS A 122 12.22 -18.71 11.49
C CYS A 122 11.87 -18.21 12.90
N PRO A 123 10.86 -18.80 13.56
CA PRO A 123 10.40 -18.33 14.87
C PRO A 123 11.52 -18.35 15.90
N GLY A 124 11.64 -17.27 16.68
CA GLY A 124 12.64 -17.11 17.74
C GLY A 124 14.07 -16.79 17.26
N LYS A 125 14.30 -16.63 15.96
CA LYS A 125 15.60 -16.19 15.44
C LYS A 125 15.59 -14.69 15.17
N GLU A 126 16.66 -14.02 15.56
CA GLU A 126 16.89 -12.62 15.18
C GLU A 126 17.31 -12.53 13.71
N SER A 127 16.78 -11.54 13.00
CA SER A 127 17.19 -11.23 11.64
C SER A 127 18.22 -10.11 11.67
N SER A 128 19.32 -10.26 10.94
CA SER A 128 20.25 -9.15 10.69
C SER A 128 19.62 -8.03 9.86
N PHE A 129 18.50 -8.30 9.20
CA PHE A 129 17.80 -7.36 8.30
C PHE A 129 16.52 -6.76 8.92
N ASN A 130 15.94 -7.40 9.95
CA ASN A 130 14.74 -6.89 10.63
C ASN A 130 15.00 -6.78 12.14
N LYS A 131 14.83 -5.57 12.67
CA LYS A 131 15.01 -5.26 14.09
C LYS A 131 13.76 -5.48 14.95
N LEU A 132 12.71 -6.06 14.37
CA LEU A 132 11.49 -6.39 15.10
C LEU A 132 11.80 -7.45 16.16
N ARG A 133 11.43 -7.16 17.41
CA ARG A 133 11.43 -8.19 18.45
C ARG A 133 10.34 -9.22 18.18
N THR A 134 10.55 -10.45 18.62
CA THR A 134 9.59 -11.56 18.43
C THR A 134 8.21 -11.22 18.97
N ASP A 135 8.12 -10.66 20.18
CA ASP A 135 6.84 -10.31 20.80
C ASP A 135 6.08 -9.21 20.05
N GLN A 136 6.82 -8.24 19.48
CA GLN A 136 6.24 -7.22 18.62
C GLN A 136 5.74 -7.81 17.30
N ALA A 137 6.54 -8.67 16.67
CA ALA A 137 6.15 -9.35 15.43
C ALA A 137 4.91 -10.23 15.63
N ASP A 138 4.84 -10.98 16.73
CA ASP A 138 3.68 -11.82 17.06
C ASP A 138 2.41 -10.99 17.25
N ARG A 139 2.51 -9.85 17.95
CA ARG A 139 1.38 -8.92 18.10
C ARG A 139 0.90 -8.38 16.75
N ILE A 140 1.82 -7.92 15.90
CA ILE A 140 1.48 -7.38 14.57
C ILE A 140 0.83 -8.46 13.70
N LEU A 141 1.37 -9.68 13.72
CA LEU A 141 0.80 -10.82 12.99
C LEU A 141 -0.60 -11.19 13.47
N PHE A 142 -0.84 -11.12 14.78
CA PHE A 142 -2.16 -11.36 15.37
C PHE A 142 -3.17 -10.28 14.98
N GLU A 143 -2.78 -9.00 15.02
CA GLU A 143 -3.63 -7.88 14.59
C GLU A 143 -3.96 -8.00 13.09
N LEU A 144 -2.97 -8.32 12.26
CA LEU A 144 -3.16 -8.60 10.83
C LEU A 144 -4.15 -9.75 10.60
N TYR A 145 -3.98 -10.87 11.31
CA TYR A 145 -4.86 -12.03 11.22
C TYR A 145 -6.30 -11.69 11.60
N SER A 146 -6.48 -10.93 12.69
CA SER A 146 -7.80 -10.53 13.17
C SER A 146 -8.53 -9.65 12.15
N ASN A 147 -7.85 -8.62 11.63
CA ASN A 147 -8.41 -7.74 10.60
C ASN A 147 -8.75 -8.49 9.31
N LEU A 148 -7.95 -9.49 8.91
CA LEU A 148 -8.27 -10.34 7.76
C LEU A 148 -9.52 -11.19 8.00
N GLN A 149 -9.69 -11.74 9.21
CA GLN A 149 -10.88 -12.50 9.56
C GLN A 149 -12.13 -11.62 9.55
N ASP A 150 -12.06 -10.43 10.12
CA ASP A 150 -13.16 -9.46 10.10
C ASP A 150 -13.54 -9.11 8.66
N LEU A 151 -12.55 -8.79 7.81
CA LEU A 151 -12.77 -8.51 6.40
C LEU A 151 -13.40 -9.69 5.64
N ILE A 152 -12.97 -10.92 5.93
CA ILE A 152 -13.57 -12.14 5.35
C ILE A 152 -15.03 -12.25 5.77
N ASN A 153 -15.33 -12.05 7.06
CA ASN A 153 -16.69 -12.16 7.57
C ASN A 153 -17.62 -11.10 6.97
N ASP A 154 -17.15 -9.86 6.85
CA ASP A 154 -17.95 -8.74 6.32
C ASP A 154 -18.21 -8.89 4.82
N LEU A 155 -17.22 -9.37 4.06
CA LEU A 155 -17.34 -9.47 2.60
C LEU A 155 -17.90 -10.83 2.14
N SER A 156 -17.87 -11.87 2.98
CA SER A 156 -18.35 -13.21 2.61
C SER A 156 -19.86 -13.20 2.38
N LYS A 157 -20.27 -13.59 1.17
CA LYS A 157 -21.68 -13.74 0.81
C LYS A 157 -22.00 -15.23 0.65
N PRO A 158 -23.18 -15.70 1.12
CA PRO A 158 -23.60 -17.09 0.90
C PRO A 158 -23.58 -17.50 -0.58
N SER A 159 -23.82 -16.54 -1.49
CA SER A 159 -23.76 -16.75 -2.94
C SER A 159 -22.36 -17.11 -3.45
N TYR A 160 -21.29 -16.84 -2.70
CA TYR A 160 -19.93 -17.21 -3.08
C TYR A 160 -19.62 -18.69 -2.82
N ASN A 161 -20.34 -19.34 -1.92
CA ASN A 161 -20.16 -20.77 -1.60
C ASN A 161 -20.40 -21.70 -2.81
N ARG A 162 -21.07 -21.21 -3.86
CA ARG A 162 -21.27 -21.94 -5.11
C ARG A 162 -19.99 -22.06 -5.97
N TYR A 163 -18.97 -21.24 -5.69
CA TYR A 163 -17.72 -21.23 -6.45
C TYR A 163 -16.65 -22.05 -5.70
N LYS A 164 -16.12 -23.06 -6.38
CA LYS A 164 -15.08 -23.95 -5.80
C LYS A 164 -13.70 -23.31 -5.70
N LEU A 165 -13.41 -22.33 -6.56
CA LEU A 165 -12.12 -21.64 -6.64
C LEU A 165 -12.33 -20.13 -6.60
N ILE A 166 -11.45 -19.41 -5.90
CA ILE A 166 -11.44 -17.93 -5.87
C ILE A 166 -11.33 -17.36 -7.29
N ALA A 167 -10.50 -17.98 -8.14
CA ALA A 167 -10.35 -17.60 -9.55
C ALA A 167 -11.67 -17.67 -10.34
N SER A 168 -12.64 -18.46 -9.90
CA SER A 168 -13.96 -18.60 -10.54
C SER A 168 -14.97 -17.56 -10.06
N LEU A 169 -14.65 -16.74 -9.06
CA LEU A 169 -15.52 -15.66 -8.61
C LEU A 169 -15.68 -14.60 -9.72
N PRO A 170 -16.85 -13.95 -9.80
CA PRO A 170 -17.02 -12.77 -10.64
C PRO A 170 -16.11 -11.63 -10.13
N SER A 171 -15.73 -10.71 -11.03
CA SER A 171 -14.99 -9.51 -10.63
C SER A 171 -15.79 -8.72 -9.61
N GLY A 172 -15.10 -8.21 -8.59
CA GLY A 172 -15.73 -7.55 -7.46
C GLY A 172 -14.72 -7.24 -6.36
N PRO A 173 -15.18 -6.97 -5.12
CA PRO A 173 -14.30 -6.70 -3.99
C PRO A 173 -13.29 -7.83 -3.72
N PHE A 174 -13.69 -9.10 -3.94
CA PHE A 174 -12.84 -10.29 -3.77
C PHE A 174 -11.91 -10.60 -4.93
N LYS A 175 -12.12 -9.98 -6.09
CA LYS A 175 -11.36 -10.25 -7.31
C LYS A 175 -11.29 -9.00 -8.16
N SER A 176 -10.16 -8.30 -8.06
CA SER A 176 -9.83 -7.20 -8.97
C SER A 176 -9.74 -7.71 -10.41
N VAL A 177 -10.07 -6.84 -11.37
CA VAL A 177 -10.10 -7.13 -12.82
C VAL A 177 -8.74 -7.52 -13.34
#